data_AF-A0A2V5VXY7-F1
#
_entry.id   AF-A0A2V5VXY7-F1
#
_cell.length_a   1.000
_cell.length_b   1.000
_cell.length_c   1.000
_cell.angle_alpha   90.00
_cell.angle_beta   90.00
_cell.angle_gamma   90.00
#
_symmetry.space_group_name_H-M   'P 1'
#
loop_
_entity.id
_entity.type
_entity.pdbx_description
1 polymer ?
#
loop_
_entity_poly.entity_id
_entity_poly.type
_entity_poly.pdbx_seq_one_letter_code
_entity_poly.pdbx_strand_id
1 'polypeptide(L)'
;MYHPTNRADGLNLEFIELFNSNPYFEEISGFRLTGDVDFTFPSDSVLAARSYLVIAAVPTDMQSVYGIANVIGPYTNKLSNGSGTLRLLNRQGGIVFEANYSSDPPWPAAADGAGHSLVLARPSLGERNPMAWAASDWIGGSPGKAETAASNAYRSVIINEFLAHTDPPDFDYLELFNYSESPVDVSGCILTDDPTTNKFVVPTNTVIEPQGFVYFDETQMGFSLNAAGETIYFKDPSNTRVVDAVRFGSQENGVAMGRYPDGAAGFYRLQMKTPGTKNAPQRVPSIAINEIMYDPVSGDSADEYVELYNRSSGAVDVGGWNFTDGINYTIPIGTLIPADGFLVIAKNAARLLAIYPNLTGANT
;
A
#
# COMPACT_ATOMS: atom_id res chain seq x y z
N MET A 1 -0.64 -12.63 -9.52
CA MET A 1 -0.15 -11.28 -9.91
C MET A 1 -1.34 -10.49 -10.41
N TYR A 2 -1.69 -9.41 -9.71
CA TYR A 2 -2.65 -8.41 -10.18
C TYR A 2 -1.84 -7.20 -10.64
N HIS A 3 -2.32 -6.46 -11.64
CA HIS A 3 -1.64 -5.26 -12.15
C HIS A 3 -0.13 -5.47 -12.43
N PRO A 4 0.26 -6.42 -13.32
CA PRO A 4 1.65 -6.59 -13.73
C PRO A 4 2.21 -5.30 -14.36
N THR A 5 3.53 -5.12 -14.32
CA THR A 5 4.17 -4.02 -15.05
C THR A 5 3.86 -4.11 -16.53
N ASN A 6 3.51 -2.98 -17.14
CA ASN A 6 3.30 -2.87 -18.58
C ASN A 6 4.55 -3.34 -19.32
N ARG A 7 4.34 -4.21 -20.31
CA ARG A 7 5.41 -4.74 -21.14
C ARG A 7 5.37 -4.14 -22.53
N ALA A 8 6.55 -3.88 -23.10
CA ALA A 8 6.68 -3.36 -24.46
C ALA A 8 6.18 -4.35 -25.52
N ASP A 9 6.18 -5.66 -25.23
CA ASP A 9 5.68 -6.72 -26.10
C ASP A 9 4.15 -6.92 -26.00
N GLY A 10 3.47 -6.22 -25.08
CA GLY A 10 2.01 -6.28 -24.91
C GLY A 10 1.48 -7.59 -24.31
N LEU A 11 2.36 -8.49 -23.86
CA LEU A 11 1.95 -9.77 -23.27
C LEU A 11 1.27 -9.58 -21.91
N ASN A 12 0.23 -10.35 -21.63
CA ASN A 12 -0.50 -10.30 -20.37
C ASN A 12 -0.03 -11.40 -19.40
N LEU A 13 0.54 -10.97 -18.27
CA LEU A 13 1.07 -11.85 -17.22
C LEU A 13 0.23 -11.83 -15.94
N GLU A 14 -1.04 -11.47 -16.03
CA GLU A 14 -1.97 -11.62 -14.91
C GLU A 14 -2.27 -13.10 -14.66
N PHE A 15 -2.08 -13.54 -13.42
CA PHE A 15 -2.30 -14.92 -13.02
C PHE A 15 -2.75 -15.07 -11.57
N ILE A 16 -3.42 -16.18 -11.31
CA ILE A 16 -3.70 -16.72 -9.97
C ILE A 16 -2.93 -18.03 -9.86
N GLU A 17 -2.41 -18.34 -8.68
CA GLU A 17 -1.70 -19.59 -8.44
C GLU A 17 -2.31 -20.33 -7.26
N LEU A 18 -2.47 -21.64 -7.42
CA LEU A 18 -2.85 -22.55 -6.35
C LEU A 18 -1.65 -23.42 -5.98
N PHE A 19 -1.43 -23.59 -4.69
CA PHE A 19 -0.46 -24.55 -4.14
C PHE A 19 -1.18 -25.60 -3.31
N ASN A 20 -0.98 -26.87 -3.64
CA ASN A 20 -1.45 -27.96 -2.80
C ASN A 20 -0.45 -28.26 -1.69
N SER A 21 -0.77 -27.82 -0.48
CA SER A 21 0.05 -28.05 0.71
C SER A 21 -0.05 -29.48 1.26
N ASN A 22 -0.93 -30.33 0.73
CA ASN A 22 -1.07 -31.71 1.17
C ASN A 22 0.02 -32.62 0.57
N PRO A 23 0.33 -33.75 1.24
CA PRO A 23 1.21 -34.79 0.70
C PRO A 23 0.53 -35.72 -0.32
N TYR A 24 -0.73 -35.46 -0.68
CA TYR A 24 -1.52 -36.19 -1.68
C TYR A 24 -2.15 -35.21 -2.67
N PHE A 25 -2.59 -35.70 -3.83
CA PHE A 25 -3.24 -34.89 -4.84
C PHE A 25 -4.65 -34.47 -4.42
N GLU A 26 -5.14 -33.36 -4.98
CA GLU A 26 -6.52 -32.90 -4.84
C GLU A 26 -7.24 -32.97 -6.19
N GLU A 27 -8.42 -33.56 -6.22
CA GLU A 27 -9.32 -33.56 -7.38
C GLU A 27 -10.09 -32.24 -7.42
N ILE A 28 -9.69 -31.35 -8.32
CA ILE A 28 -10.27 -30.01 -8.42
C ILE A 28 -11.22 -29.87 -9.61
N SER A 29 -11.56 -30.97 -10.27
CA SER A 29 -12.57 -31.02 -11.33
C SER A 29 -13.89 -30.36 -10.89
N GLY A 30 -14.34 -29.36 -11.64
CA GLY A 30 -15.57 -28.62 -11.36
C GLY A 30 -15.49 -27.64 -10.19
N PHE A 31 -14.32 -27.41 -9.60
CA PHE A 31 -14.10 -26.26 -8.72
C PHE A 31 -14.25 -24.97 -9.53
N ARG A 32 -14.44 -23.84 -8.86
CA ARG A 32 -14.60 -22.53 -9.52
C ARG A 32 -13.79 -21.43 -8.84
N LEU A 33 -13.03 -20.67 -9.61
CA LEU A 33 -12.58 -19.34 -9.20
C LEU A 33 -13.69 -18.33 -9.51
N THR A 34 -14.03 -17.49 -8.54
CA THR A 34 -15.09 -16.47 -8.63
C THR A 34 -14.66 -15.18 -7.91
N GLY A 35 -15.45 -14.11 -8.05
CA GLY A 35 -15.12 -12.78 -7.56
C GLY A 35 -14.76 -11.88 -8.74
N ASP A 36 -13.53 -11.37 -8.77
CA ASP A 36 -13.01 -10.54 -9.86
C ASP A 36 -12.82 -11.33 -11.17
N VAL A 37 -12.52 -12.63 -11.07
CA VAL A 37 -12.41 -13.54 -12.23
C VAL A 37 -13.50 -14.60 -12.20
N ASP A 38 -13.77 -15.23 -13.34
CA ASP A 38 -14.57 -16.48 -13.40
C ASP A 38 -13.80 -17.55 -14.17
N PHE A 39 -13.65 -18.73 -13.55
CA PHE A 39 -13.01 -19.88 -14.17
C PHE A 39 -13.56 -21.16 -13.53
N THR A 40 -13.95 -22.13 -14.37
CA THR A 40 -14.32 -23.47 -13.90
C THR A 40 -13.24 -24.46 -14.28
N PHE A 41 -12.71 -25.18 -13.31
CA PHE A 41 -11.67 -26.17 -13.54
C PHE A 41 -12.22 -27.31 -14.42
N PRO A 42 -11.57 -27.65 -15.55
CA PRO A 42 -12.02 -28.70 -16.46
C PRO A 42 -12.19 -30.07 -15.80
N SER A 43 -12.89 -30.99 -16.46
CA SER A 43 -12.89 -32.39 -16.06
C SER A 43 -11.47 -32.96 -15.99
N ASP A 44 -11.27 -33.91 -15.08
CA ASP A 44 -9.98 -34.58 -14.83
C ASP A 44 -8.86 -33.65 -14.36
N SER A 45 -9.21 -32.46 -13.83
CA SER A 45 -8.24 -31.54 -13.24
C SER A 45 -7.78 -32.05 -11.88
N VAL A 46 -6.48 -32.34 -11.79
CA VAL A 46 -5.81 -32.82 -10.58
C VAL A 46 -4.70 -31.86 -10.19
N LEU A 47 -4.70 -31.40 -8.94
CA LEU A 47 -3.57 -30.68 -8.36
C LEU A 47 -2.70 -31.65 -7.56
N ALA A 48 -1.58 -32.07 -8.13
CA ALA A 48 -0.69 -33.04 -7.51
C ALA A 48 -0.19 -32.59 -6.12
N ALA A 49 0.24 -33.57 -5.31
CA ALA A 49 0.82 -33.31 -4.00
C ALA A 49 1.97 -32.31 -4.07
N ARG A 50 2.02 -31.35 -3.15
CA ARG A 50 3.11 -30.36 -3.05
C ARG A 50 3.40 -29.61 -4.36
N SER A 51 2.41 -29.48 -5.24
CA SER A 51 2.57 -28.90 -6.57
C SER A 51 1.81 -27.59 -6.73
N TYR A 52 2.26 -26.79 -7.70
CA TYR A 52 1.70 -25.50 -8.06
C TYR A 52 0.93 -25.60 -9.38
N LEU A 53 -0.15 -24.84 -9.51
CA LEU A 53 -0.91 -24.68 -10.75
C LEU A 53 -1.21 -23.21 -10.97
N VAL A 54 -0.83 -22.71 -12.14
CA VAL A 54 -1.06 -21.33 -12.56
C VAL A 54 -2.34 -21.28 -13.39
N ILE A 55 -3.23 -20.35 -13.05
CA ILE A 55 -4.43 -20.02 -13.81
C ILE A 55 -4.24 -18.60 -14.35
N ALA A 56 -4.03 -18.47 -15.65
CA ALA A 56 -3.62 -17.22 -16.29
C ALA A 56 -4.74 -16.56 -17.09
N ALA A 57 -4.67 -15.24 -17.26
CA ALA A 57 -5.53 -14.51 -18.20
C ALA A 57 -5.22 -14.95 -19.63
N VAL A 58 -3.93 -15.09 -19.97
CA VAL A 58 -3.46 -15.59 -21.27
C VAL A 58 -2.41 -16.69 -21.03
N PRO A 59 -2.80 -17.98 -21.02
CA PRO A 59 -1.88 -19.08 -20.71
C PRO A 59 -0.65 -19.15 -21.61
N THR A 60 -0.80 -18.85 -22.90
CA THR A 60 0.30 -18.87 -23.87
C THR A 60 1.37 -17.81 -23.57
N ASP A 61 0.96 -16.66 -23.05
CA ASP A 61 1.88 -15.58 -22.68
C ASP A 61 2.71 -15.99 -21.48
N MET A 62 2.07 -16.55 -20.44
CA MET A 62 2.77 -17.11 -19.27
C MET A 62 3.75 -18.23 -19.67
N GLN A 63 3.32 -19.16 -20.53
CA GLN A 63 4.16 -20.25 -21.02
C GLN A 63 5.39 -19.72 -21.78
N SER A 64 5.20 -18.73 -22.65
CA SER A 64 6.29 -18.14 -23.44
C SER A 64 7.28 -17.32 -22.62
N VAL A 65 6.79 -16.54 -21.65
CA VAL A 65 7.65 -15.67 -20.82
C VAL A 65 8.37 -16.44 -19.73
N TYR A 66 7.69 -17.35 -19.04
CA TYR A 66 8.25 -18.07 -17.90
C TYR A 66 8.80 -19.45 -18.23
N GLY A 67 8.48 -20.01 -19.41
CA GLY A 67 8.92 -21.36 -19.81
C GLY A 67 8.33 -22.48 -18.96
N ILE A 68 7.15 -22.26 -18.37
CA ILE A 68 6.46 -23.21 -17.48
C ILE A 68 5.33 -23.95 -18.21
N ALA A 69 5.06 -25.19 -17.82
CA ALA A 69 4.01 -26.02 -18.45
C ALA A 69 2.74 -26.15 -17.59
N ASN A 70 2.81 -25.90 -16.29
CA ASN A 70 1.70 -26.00 -15.33
C ASN A 70 0.80 -24.75 -15.34
N VAL A 71 0.36 -24.35 -16.54
CA VAL A 71 -0.50 -23.18 -16.76
C VAL A 71 -1.80 -23.62 -17.44
N ILE A 72 -2.93 -23.21 -16.87
CA ILE A 72 -4.27 -23.36 -17.44
C ILE A 72 -4.98 -22.01 -17.51
N GLY A 73 -6.15 -21.99 -18.14
CA GLY A 73 -6.94 -20.79 -18.42
C GLY A 73 -7.49 -20.87 -19.85
N PRO A 74 -7.89 -19.72 -20.44
CA PRO A 74 -7.97 -18.41 -19.80
C PRO A 74 -9.10 -18.38 -18.75
N TYR A 75 -8.91 -17.64 -17.67
CA TYR A 75 -10.07 -17.17 -16.88
C TYR A 75 -10.74 -16.01 -17.61
N THR A 76 -12.02 -15.75 -17.32
CA THR A 76 -12.75 -14.57 -17.82
C THR A 76 -12.84 -13.48 -16.75
N ASN A 77 -13.34 -12.30 -17.15
CA ASN A 77 -13.21 -11.03 -16.41
C ASN A 77 -11.74 -10.65 -16.23
N LYS A 78 -11.39 -9.93 -15.17
CA LYS A 78 -10.02 -9.47 -14.91
C LYS A 78 -9.80 -9.28 -13.42
N LEU A 79 -8.54 -9.40 -13.00
CA LEU A 79 -8.15 -8.88 -11.71
C LEU A 79 -8.25 -7.35 -11.75
N SER A 80 -8.95 -6.73 -10.80
CA SER A 80 -8.93 -5.27 -10.63
C SER A 80 -7.51 -4.75 -10.37
N ASN A 81 -7.17 -3.57 -10.90
CA ASN A 81 -5.90 -2.90 -10.56
C ASN A 81 -6.01 -2.05 -9.29
N GLY A 82 -7.22 -1.86 -8.76
CA GLY A 82 -7.46 -1.15 -7.50
C GLY A 82 -7.60 -2.15 -6.38
N SER A 83 -8.83 -2.56 -6.10
CA SER A 83 -9.12 -3.63 -5.13
C SER A 83 -10.07 -4.67 -5.71
N GLY A 84 -10.02 -5.88 -5.15
CA GLY A 84 -10.82 -7.02 -5.61
C GLY A 84 -10.90 -8.15 -4.61
N THR A 85 -11.70 -9.16 -4.95
CA THR A 85 -11.85 -10.39 -4.16
C THR A 85 -11.71 -11.61 -5.06
N LEU A 86 -11.00 -12.62 -4.59
CA LEU A 86 -10.90 -13.95 -5.19
C LEU A 86 -11.47 -15.01 -4.26
N ARG A 87 -12.29 -15.90 -4.82
CA ARG A 87 -12.87 -17.05 -4.12
C ARG A 87 -12.63 -18.33 -4.90
N LEU A 88 -12.14 -19.38 -4.23
CA LEU A 88 -12.16 -20.74 -4.76
C LEU A 88 -13.34 -21.48 -4.14
N LEU A 89 -14.26 -21.95 -4.98
CA LEU A 89 -15.41 -22.76 -4.60
C LEU A 89 -15.14 -24.22 -4.96
N ASN A 90 -15.52 -25.14 -4.07
CA ASN A 90 -15.58 -26.56 -4.41
C ASN A 90 -16.80 -26.85 -5.32
N ARG A 91 -16.90 -28.09 -5.81
CA ARG A 91 -18.01 -28.54 -6.68
C ARG A 91 -19.42 -28.42 -6.09
N GLN A 92 -19.55 -28.26 -4.76
CA GLN A 92 -20.84 -28.05 -4.09
C GLN A 92 -21.15 -26.56 -3.85
N GLY A 93 -20.28 -25.64 -4.30
CA GLY A 93 -20.41 -24.20 -4.08
C GLY A 93 -19.90 -23.73 -2.71
N GLY A 94 -19.26 -24.59 -1.92
CA GLY A 94 -18.64 -24.20 -0.66
C GLY A 94 -17.34 -23.43 -0.89
N ILE A 95 -17.13 -22.34 -0.14
CA ILE A 95 -15.90 -21.54 -0.20
C ILE A 95 -14.77 -22.34 0.45
N VAL A 96 -13.75 -22.68 -0.35
CA VAL A 96 -12.50 -23.30 0.09
C VAL A 96 -11.47 -22.23 0.45
N PHE A 97 -11.43 -21.15 -0.32
CA PHE A 97 -10.52 -20.03 -0.14
C PHE A 97 -11.22 -18.73 -0.49
N GLU A 98 -10.95 -17.67 0.27
CA GLU A 98 -11.33 -16.30 -0.06
C GLU A 98 -10.22 -15.34 0.37
N ALA A 99 -9.75 -14.53 -0.56
CA ALA A 99 -8.79 -13.46 -0.31
C ALA A 99 -9.25 -12.16 -0.98
N ASN A 100 -9.09 -11.06 -0.26
CA ASN A 100 -9.16 -9.73 -0.86
C ASN A 100 -7.77 -9.34 -1.36
N TYR A 101 -7.67 -8.27 -2.14
CA TYR A 101 -6.41 -7.58 -2.46
C TYR A 101 -6.72 -6.11 -2.77
N SER A 102 -5.73 -5.24 -2.62
CA SER A 102 -5.85 -3.81 -2.92
C SER A 102 -4.50 -3.21 -3.32
N SER A 103 -4.54 -2.14 -4.11
CA SER A 103 -3.46 -1.18 -4.30
C SER A 103 -3.21 -0.35 -3.04
N ASP A 104 -4.20 -0.24 -2.16
CA ASP A 104 -4.09 0.64 -0.99
C ASP A 104 -3.39 -0.05 0.19
N PRO A 105 -2.63 0.71 1.02
CA PRO A 105 -2.12 0.20 2.28
C PRO A 105 -3.23 -0.47 3.13
N PRO A 106 -2.93 -1.56 3.85
CA PRO A 106 -1.59 -2.10 4.13
C PRO A 106 -1.11 -3.14 3.11
N TRP A 107 -1.70 -3.22 1.92
CA TRP A 107 -1.21 -4.13 0.88
C TRP A 107 0.15 -3.68 0.32
N PRO A 108 1.02 -4.62 -0.11
CA PRO A 108 2.35 -4.28 -0.63
C PRO A 108 2.29 -3.46 -1.92
N ALA A 109 2.76 -2.21 -1.87
CA ALA A 109 2.78 -1.32 -3.04
C ALA A 109 3.62 -1.85 -4.21
N ALA A 110 4.68 -2.63 -3.94
CA ALA A 110 5.51 -3.23 -4.99
C ALA A 110 4.74 -4.26 -5.85
N ALA A 111 3.65 -4.83 -5.34
CA ALA A 111 2.81 -5.77 -6.09
C ALA A 111 1.76 -5.09 -6.98
N ASP A 112 1.73 -3.76 -6.98
CA ASP A 112 0.78 -2.94 -7.72
C ASP A 112 1.50 -2.17 -8.83
N GLY A 113 1.58 -2.75 -10.03
CA GLY A 113 2.20 -2.12 -11.20
C GLY A 113 3.73 -2.19 -11.26
N ALA A 114 4.42 -2.42 -10.15
CA ALA A 114 5.89 -2.56 -10.11
C ALA A 114 6.39 -3.99 -10.39
N GLY A 115 5.47 -4.91 -10.71
CA GLY A 115 5.79 -6.19 -11.34
C GLY A 115 6.03 -7.33 -10.35
N HIS A 116 5.95 -7.09 -9.05
CA HIS A 116 5.88 -8.18 -8.07
C HIS A 116 4.48 -8.79 -8.06
N SER A 117 4.37 -10.08 -7.70
CA SER A 117 3.08 -10.70 -7.37
C SER A 117 2.78 -10.57 -5.88
N LEU A 118 1.50 -10.69 -5.49
CA LEU A 118 1.15 -10.97 -4.09
C LEU A 118 1.43 -12.44 -3.79
N VAL A 119 2.13 -12.69 -2.69
CA VAL A 119 2.46 -14.01 -2.16
C VAL A 119 1.93 -14.12 -0.75
N LEU A 120 1.26 -15.23 -0.43
CA LEU A 120 0.81 -15.54 0.93
C LEU A 120 2.03 -15.93 1.78
N ALA A 121 2.73 -14.93 2.33
CA ALA A 121 3.97 -15.09 3.06
C ALA A 121 3.79 -15.55 4.51
N ARG A 122 2.63 -15.27 5.12
CA ARG A 122 2.32 -15.63 6.52
C ARG A 122 0.94 -16.29 6.61
N PRO A 123 0.78 -17.55 6.15
CA PRO A 123 -0.52 -18.23 6.12
C PRO A 123 -1.22 -18.31 7.49
N SER A 124 -0.46 -18.31 8.60
CA SER A 124 -1.01 -18.33 9.96
C SER A 124 -1.84 -17.11 10.35
N LEU A 125 -1.72 -15.98 9.63
CA LEU A 125 -2.54 -14.79 9.84
C LEU A 125 -3.91 -14.84 9.16
N GLY A 126 -4.13 -15.86 8.31
CA GLY A 126 -5.34 -16.03 7.51
C GLY A 126 -5.32 -15.18 6.23
N GLU A 127 -5.86 -15.73 5.15
CA GLU A 127 -5.74 -15.19 3.79
C GLU A 127 -6.56 -13.92 3.56
N ARG A 128 -7.53 -13.65 4.44
CA ARG A 128 -8.29 -12.38 4.47
C ARG A 128 -7.53 -11.24 5.14
N ASN A 129 -6.45 -11.55 5.86
CA ASN A 129 -5.62 -10.55 6.52
C ASN A 129 -4.58 -10.02 5.52
N PRO A 130 -4.58 -8.73 5.18
CA PRO A 130 -3.60 -8.16 4.25
C PRO A 130 -2.14 -8.34 4.72
N MET A 131 -1.89 -8.41 6.04
CA MET A 131 -0.55 -8.64 6.61
C MET A 131 -0.04 -10.08 6.38
N ALA A 132 -0.93 -11.00 6.00
CA ALA A 132 -0.56 -12.35 5.57
C ALA A 132 0.18 -12.35 4.22
N TRP A 133 0.00 -11.29 3.43
CA TRP A 133 0.52 -11.16 2.08
C TRP A 133 1.77 -10.29 2.04
N ALA A 134 2.64 -10.58 1.10
CA ALA A 134 3.84 -9.79 0.79
C ALA A 134 4.01 -9.70 -0.73
N ALA A 135 4.81 -8.74 -1.19
CA ALA A 135 5.31 -8.76 -2.56
C ALA A 135 6.23 -9.98 -2.75
N SER A 136 6.22 -10.56 -3.95
CA SER A 136 7.14 -11.63 -4.34
C SER A 136 8.60 -11.20 -4.22
N ASP A 137 9.51 -12.16 -4.27
CA ASP A 137 10.91 -11.83 -4.06
C ASP A 137 11.53 -11.10 -5.26
N TRP A 138 11.03 -11.42 -6.45
CA TRP A 138 11.49 -10.92 -7.73
C TRP A 138 10.36 -10.22 -8.48
N ILE A 139 10.73 -9.24 -9.29
CA ILE A 139 9.87 -8.73 -10.36
C ILE A 139 9.58 -9.92 -11.30
N GLY A 140 8.32 -10.09 -11.66
CA GLY A 140 7.82 -11.27 -12.36
C GLY A 140 7.32 -12.38 -11.43
N GLY A 141 7.58 -12.32 -10.13
CA GLY A 141 7.19 -13.35 -9.17
C GLY A 141 7.80 -14.72 -9.45
N SER A 142 7.19 -15.76 -8.88
CA SER A 142 7.67 -17.14 -8.95
C SER A 142 6.63 -18.14 -9.50
N PRO A 143 5.86 -17.81 -10.56
CA PRO A 143 4.77 -18.67 -11.02
C PRO A 143 5.25 -20.08 -11.38
N GLY A 144 4.45 -21.06 -10.98
CA GLY A 144 4.63 -22.48 -11.19
C GLY A 144 5.58 -23.16 -10.20
N LYS A 145 6.13 -22.44 -9.21
CA LYS A 145 7.13 -22.97 -8.26
C LYS A 145 7.09 -22.24 -6.92
N ALA A 146 7.79 -22.80 -5.94
CA ALA A 146 7.94 -22.15 -4.65
C ALA A 146 8.72 -20.83 -4.77
N GLU A 147 8.26 -19.81 -4.03
CA GLU A 147 9.02 -18.58 -3.84
C GLU A 147 10.36 -18.90 -3.17
N THR A 148 11.45 -18.38 -3.74
CA THR A 148 12.79 -18.56 -3.20
C THR A 148 13.27 -17.23 -2.66
N ALA A 149 13.29 -17.08 -1.34
CA ALA A 149 13.89 -15.91 -0.72
C ALA A 149 15.41 -15.94 -0.97
N ALA A 150 15.90 -15.07 -1.85
CA ALA A 150 17.33 -14.95 -2.08
C ALA A 150 17.97 -14.07 -0.99
N SER A 151 19.14 -14.46 -0.50
CA SER A 151 19.95 -13.56 0.31
C SER A 151 20.31 -12.34 -0.54
N ASN A 152 19.84 -11.17 -0.14
CA ASN A 152 20.13 -9.91 -0.80
C ASN A 152 20.51 -8.90 0.28
N ALA A 153 21.71 -8.31 0.15
CA ALA A 153 22.26 -7.36 1.11
C ALA A 153 21.37 -6.12 1.27
N TYR A 154 20.57 -5.77 0.26
CA TYR A 154 19.70 -4.60 0.30
C TYR A 154 18.43 -4.82 1.14
N ARG A 155 18.09 -6.06 1.53
CA ARG A 155 16.86 -6.32 2.32
C ARG A 155 16.85 -5.61 3.65
N SER A 156 18.02 -5.30 4.20
CA SER A 156 18.15 -4.55 5.44
C SER A 156 18.06 -3.04 5.25
N VAL A 157 17.93 -2.56 4.02
CA VAL A 157 17.79 -1.14 3.69
C VAL A 157 16.37 -0.86 3.27
N ILE A 158 15.75 0.13 3.91
CA ILE A 158 14.36 0.51 3.67
C ILE A 158 14.24 2.03 3.53
N ILE A 159 13.15 2.50 2.94
CA ILE A 159 12.77 3.91 2.96
C ILE A 159 12.36 4.26 4.39
N ASN A 160 12.99 5.26 5.00
CA ASN A 160 12.81 5.58 6.42
C ASN A 160 12.13 6.91 6.67
N GLU A 161 12.47 7.93 5.89
CA GLU A 161 11.92 9.28 5.99
C GLU A 161 11.80 9.87 4.59
N PHE A 162 10.75 10.67 4.35
CA PHE A 162 10.65 11.48 3.15
C PHE A 162 9.90 12.78 3.41
N LEU A 163 10.20 13.79 2.59
CA LEU A 163 9.47 15.04 2.50
C LEU A 163 9.09 15.24 1.04
N ALA A 164 7.78 15.44 0.77
CA ALA A 164 7.22 15.52 -0.58
C ALA A 164 6.40 16.80 -0.84
N HIS A 165 6.48 17.77 0.06
CA HIS A 165 5.81 19.06 -0.08
C HIS A 165 6.65 20.12 0.60
N THR A 166 7.28 20.97 -0.20
CA THR A 166 8.18 22.02 0.28
C THR A 166 7.97 23.35 -0.43
N ASP A 167 8.18 24.42 0.35
CA ASP A 167 8.49 25.75 -0.18
C ASP A 167 9.97 26.08 0.09
N PRO A 168 10.63 26.89 -0.76
CA PRO A 168 11.98 27.35 -0.49
C PRO A 168 12.11 27.98 0.91
N PRO A 169 13.21 27.72 1.65
CA PRO A 169 14.44 27.07 1.19
C PRO A 169 14.44 25.54 1.32
N ASP A 170 13.33 24.91 1.69
CA ASP A 170 13.24 23.45 1.80
C ASP A 170 13.17 22.78 0.43
N PHE A 171 13.66 21.55 0.37
CA PHE A 171 13.64 20.67 -0.78
C PHE A 171 13.03 19.33 -0.41
N ASP A 172 12.35 18.69 -1.35
CA ASP A 172 11.93 17.29 -1.18
C ASP A 172 13.16 16.40 -0.96
N TYR A 173 13.00 15.35 -0.16
CA TYR A 173 14.06 14.36 0.05
C TYR A 173 13.53 12.96 0.33
N LEU A 174 14.39 11.98 0.11
CA LEU A 174 14.22 10.58 0.46
C LEU A 174 15.39 10.10 1.32
N GLU A 175 15.09 9.42 2.42
CA GLU A 175 16.07 8.80 3.31
C GLU A 175 15.93 7.27 3.31
N LEU A 176 17.08 6.60 3.28
CA LEU A 176 17.22 5.16 3.47
C LEU A 176 17.86 4.86 4.83
N PHE A 177 17.37 3.81 5.50
CA PHE A 177 17.90 3.31 6.77
C PHE A 177 18.35 1.86 6.66
N ASN A 178 19.55 1.56 7.15
CA ASN A 178 20.04 0.19 7.27
C ASN A 178 19.76 -0.36 8.67
N TYR A 179 18.73 -1.19 8.81
CA TYR A 179 18.35 -1.78 10.09
C TYR A 179 19.20 -3.01 10.50
N SER A 180 20.22 -3.38 9.74
CA SER A 180 21.11 -4.50 10.10
C SER A 180 22.24 -4.09 11.05
N GLU A 181 23.03 -5.09 11.43
CA GLU A 181 24.28 -4.95 12.20
C GLU A 181 25.53 -4.92 11.29
N SER A 182 25.37 -4.83 9.96
CA SER A 182 26.47 -4.83 9.00
C SER A 182 26.36 -3.67 8.02
N PRO A 183 27.48 -3.08 7.56
CA PRO A 183 27.44 -2.04 6.54
C PRO A 183 26.85 -2.60 5.24
N VAL A 184 26.05 -1.79 4.56
CA VAL A 184 25.46 -2.13 3.25
C VAL A 184 25.89 -1.09 2.22
N ASP A 185 26.62 -1.54 1.20
CA ASP A 185 26.90 -0.73 0.02
C ASP A 185 25.64 -0.65 -0.85
N VAL A 186 25.05 0.53 -0.98
CA VAL A 186 23.85 0.79 -1.78
C VAL A 186 24.17 1.44 -3.13
N SER A 187 25.44 1.48 -3.53
CA SER A 187 25.83 2.00 -4.85
C SER A 187 25.12 1.30 -6.00
N GLY A 188 24.66 2.10 -6.95
CA GLY A 188 23.91 1.62 -8.11
C GLY A 188 22.45 1.25 -7.82
N CYS A 189 22.01 1.23 -6.55
CA CYS A 189 20.58 1.09 -6.25
C CYS A 189 19.81 2.29 -6.79
N ILE A 190 18.49 2.14 -6.92
CA ILE A 190 17.67 3.08 -7.68
C ILE A 190 16.56 3.64 -6.79
N LEU A 191 16.41 4.96 -6.77
CA LEU A 191 15.24 5.65 -6.20
C LEU A 191 14.40 6.23 -7.34
N THR A 192 13.09 6.04 -7.24
CA THR A 192 12.12 6.57 -8.21
C THR A 192 10.71 6.59 -7.64
N ASP A 193 9.88 7.47 -8.15
CA ASP A 193 8.42 7.57 -7.98
C ASP A 193 7.60 6.83 -9.08
N ASP A 194 8.26 6.36 -10.15
CA ASP A 194 7.66 5.61 -11.25
C ASP A 194 8.35 4.24 -11.39
N PRO A 195 7.64 3.13 -11.19
CA PRO A 195 8.25 1.80 -11.18
C PRO A 195 8.82 1.38 -12.55
N THR A 196 8.48 2.07 -13.63
CA THR A 196 9.01 1.81 -14.98
C THR A 196 10.29 2.57 -15.30
N THR A 197 10.71 3.50 -14.43
CA THR A 197 11.89 4.35 -14.65
C THR A 197 12.99 4.10 -13.63
N ASN A 198 14.17 4.66 -13.89
CA ASN A 198 15.34 4.62 -13.01
C ASN A 198 15.84 6.04 -12.75
N LYS A 199 14.99 6.90 -12.15
CA LYS A 199 15.24 8.35 -12.08
C LYS A 199 16.55 8.72 -11.37
N PHE A 200 16.82 8.13 -10.20
CA PHE A 200 18.06 8.37 -9.47
C PHE A 200 18.81 7.07 -9.22
N VAL A 201 20.03 6.98 -9.73
CA VAL A 201 20.97 5.89 -9.45
C VAL A 201 21.91 6.36 -8.35
N VAL A 202 21.89 5.67 -7.20
CA VAL A 202 22.68 6.01 -6.03
C VAL A 202 24.18 6.03 -6.39
N PRO A 203 24.91 7.11 -6.07
CA PRO A 203 26.32 7.26 -6.44
C PRO A 203 27.21 6.11 -5.97
N THR A 204 28.33 5.92 -6.67
CA THR A 204 29.36 4.95 -6.30
C THR A 204 29.98 5.28 -4.94
N ASN A 205 30.40 4.25 -4.19
CA ASN A 205 30.94 4.33 -2.83
C ASN A 205 29.94 4.87 -1.79
N THR A 206 28.65 4.56 -1.94
CA THR A 206 27.62 4.92 -0.96
C THR A 206 27.37 3.74 -0.04
N VAL A 207 27.98 3.76 1.14
CA VAL A 207 27.80 2.72 2.16
C VAL A 207 26.98 3.26 3.32
N ILE A 208 25.92 2.55 3.69
CA ILE A 208 25.14 2.83 4.89
C ILE A 208 25.68 1.93 6.01
N GLU A 209 26.32 2.54 7.01
CA GLU A 209 26.82 1.85 8.20
C GLU A 209 25.68 1.14 8.98
N PRO A 210 25.98 0.18 9.87
CA PRO A 210 24.97 -0.45 10.73
C PRO A 210 24.13 0.58 11.48
N GLN A 211 22.81 0.46 11.44
CA GLN A 211 21.87 1.44 12.02
C GLN A 211 22.06 2.87 11.48
N GLY A 212 22.71 3.03 10.33
CA GLY A 212 23.01 4.30 9.69
C GLY A 212 21.93 4.71 8.68
N PHE A 213 22.06 5.95 8.22
CA PHE A 213 21.13 6.61 7.31
C PHE A 213 21.89 7.22 6.14
N VAL A 214 21.24 7.32 4.98
CA VAL A 214 21.66 8.16 3.87
C VAL A 214 20.43 8.83 3.28
N TYR A 215 20.52 10.09 2.90
CA TYR A 215 19.43 10.81 2.26
C TYR A 215 19.90 11.53 1.00
N PHE A 216 18.95 11.77 0.10
CA PHE A 216 19.16 12.55 -1.12
C PHE A 216 18.00 13.53 -1.27
N ASP A 217 18.32 14.79 -1.55
CA ASP A 217 17.32 15.83 -1.86
C ASP A 217 17.00 15.88 -3.37
N GLU A 218 15.95 16.61 -3.75
CA GLU A 218 15.50 16.74 -5.14
C GLU A 218 16.60 17.28 -6.07
N THR A 219 17.54 18.07 -5.54
CA THR A 219 18.63 18.65 -6.33
C THR A 219 19.66 17.59 -6.70
N GLN A 220 19.91 16.64 -5.80
CA GLN A 220 20.76 15.48 -6.04
C GLN A 220 20.05 14.43 -6.89
N MET A 221 18.77 14.18 -6.61
CA MET A 221 17.96 13.16 -7.27
C MET A 221 17.56 13.54 -8.70
N GLY A 222 17.40 14.83 -8.98
CA GLY A 222 16.92 15.33 -10.27
C GLY A 222 15.41 15.13 -10.49
N PHE A 223 14.66 14.82 -9.44
CA PHE A 223 13.19 14.77 -9.43
C PHE A 223 12.67 15.15 -8.03
N SER A 224 11.47 15.71 -8.00
CA SER A 224 10.70 15.99 -6.78
C SER A 224 9.60 14.96 -6.62
N LEU A 225 9.02 14.88 -5.42
CA LEU A 225 7.88 14.04 -5.15
C LEU A 225 6.56 14.81 -5.35
N ASN A 226 5.47 14.09 -5.51
CA ASN A 226 4.14 14.68 -5.64
C ASN A 226 3.50 14.90 -4.28
N ALA A 227 3.34 16.17 -3.89
CA ALA A 227 2.67 16.59 -2.65
C ALA A 227 1.24 16.06 -2.49
N ALA A 228 0.55 15.71 -3.57
CA ALA A 228 -0.80 15.12 -3.51
C ALA A 228 -0.78 13.62 -3.17
N GLY A 229 0.36 12.94 -3.29
CA GLY A 229 0.55 11.52 -3.05
C GLY A 229 0.98 10.76 -4.31
N GLU A 230 1.78 9.71 -4.10
CA GLU A 230 2.28 8.78 -5.13
C GLU A 230 2.95 7.56 -4.46
N THR A 231 3.86 6.87 -5.14
CA THR A 231 4.60 5.72 -4.58
C THR A 231 6.09 5.86 -4.80
N ILE A 232 6.88 5.78 -3.74
CA ILE A 232 8.34 5.75 -3.80
C ILE A 232 8.79 4.29 -3.91
N TYR A 233 9.75 4.01 -4.76
CA TYR A 233 10.36 2.70 -4.96
C TYR A 233 11.88 2.81 -4.74
N PHE A 234 12.39 1.91 -3.89
CA PHE A 234 13.80 1.62 -3.77
C PHE A 234 14.07 0.28 -4.45
N LYS A 235 14.88 0.27 -5.52
CA LYS A 235 15.18 -0.93 -6.32
C LYS A 235 16.64 -1.32 -6.23
N ASP A 236 16.90 -2.60 -6.41
CA ASP A 236 18.26 -3.11 -6.49
C ASP A 236 18.97 -2.64 -7.79
N PRO A 237 20.31 -2.69 -7.87
CA PRO A 237 21.04 -2.19 -9.04
C PRO A 237 20.76 -2.96 -10.33
N SER A 238 20.37 -4.23 -10.22
CA SER A 238 20.03 -5.05 -11.39
C SER A 238 18.60 -4.85 -11.88
N ASN A 239 17.80 -4.05 -11.15
CA ASN A 239 16.39 -3.81 -11.41
C ASN A 239 15.58 -5.11 -11.55
N THR A 240 15.93 -6.11 -10.74
CA THR A 240 15.23 -7.40 -10.66
C THR A 240 14.32 -7.46 -9.44
N ARG A 241 14.44 -6.51 -8.52
CA ARG A 241 13.67 -6.42 -7.29
C ARG A 241 13.41 -4.97 -6.89
N VAL A 242 12.15 -4.66 -6.58
CA VAL A 242 11.79 -3.55 -5.69
C VAL A 242 12.07 -4.00 -4.25
N VAL A 243 13.08 -3.39 -3.64
CA VAL A 243 13.55 -3.72 -2.30
C VAL A 243 12.58 -3.21 -1.24
N ASP A 244 12.14 -1.95 -1.37
CA ASP A 244 11.07 -1.35 -0.57
C ASP A 244 10.21 -0.44 -1.44
N ALA A 245 8.93 -0.30 -1.08
CA ALA A 245 8.00 0.59 -1.75
C ALA A 245 7.03 1.22 -0.76
N VAL A 246 6.88 2.54 -0.84
CA VAL A 246 6.07 3.33 0.09
C VAL A 246 5.06 4.16 -0.71
N ARG A 247 3.79 3.78 -0.59
CA ARG A 247 2.66 4.57 -1.10
C ARG A 247 2.23 5.58 -0.06
N PHE A 248 2.09 6.84 -0.45
CA PHE A 248 1.69 7.92 0.44
C PHE A 248 0.63 8.82 -0.22
N GLY A 249 -0.22 9.43 0.60
CA GLY A 249 -1.23 10.38 0.17
C GLY A 249 -0.76 11.83 0.28
N SER A 250 -1.70 12.78 0.32
CA SER A 250 -1.35 14.20 0.34
C SER A 250 -0.56 14.60 1.60
N GLN A 251 0.42 15.50 1.43
CA GLN A 251 1.37 15.89 2.46
C GLN A 251 1.16 17.33 2.95
N GLU A 252 1.34 17.54 4.25
CA GLU A 252 1.39 18.88 4.86
C GLU A 252 2.72 19.53 4.50
N ASN A 253 2.67 20.78 4.02
CA ASN A 253 3.87 21.49 3.58
C ASN A 253 4.92 21.58 4.71
N GLY A 254 6.16 21.21 4.40
CA GLY A 254 7.28 21.23 5.33
C GLY A 254 7.27 20.13 6.40
N VAL A 255 6.40 19.11 6.28
CA VAL A 255 6.26 18.04 7.27
C VAL A 255 6.68 16.71 6.67
N ALA A 256 7.76 16.15 7.22
CA ALA A 256 8.24 14.84 6.79
C ALA A 256 7.34 13.72 7.31
N MET A 257 7.25 12.65 6.53
CA MET A 257 6.73 11.36 6.94
C MET A 257 7.90 10.43 7.22
N GLY A 258 7.85 9.69 8.32
CA GLY A 258 8.88 8.71 8.63
C GLY A 258 8.38 7.54 9.45
N ARG A 259 9.18 6.47 9.46
CA ARG A 259 8.95 5.29 10.29
C ARG A 259 9.33 5.60 11.73
N TYR A 260 8.42 5.37 12.68
CA TYR A 260 8.70 5.57 14.10
C TYR A 260 8.36 4.33 14.94
N PRO A 261 9.33 3.71 15.65
CA PRO A 261 10.78 3.98 15.57
C PRO A 261 11.36 3.70 14.17
N ASP A 262 12.59 4.12 13.90
CA ASP A 262 13.30 3.83 12.64
C ASP A 262 13.18 2.33 12.30
N GLY A 263 12.92 1.99 11.04
CA GLY A 263 12.71 0.59 10.66
C GLY A 263 11.28 0.05 10.82
N ALA A 264 10.39 0.75 11.54
CA ALA A 264 9.05 0.23 11.84
C ALA A 264 8.14 0.16 10.61
N ALA A 265 7.13 -0.72 10.64
CA ALA A 265 6.23 -0.93 9.51
C ALA A 265 5.39 0.31 9.13
N GLY A 266 5.01 1.13 10.10
CA GLY A 266 4.12 2.28 9.90
C GLY A 266 4.86 3.60 9.69
N PHE A 267 4.29 4.46 8.83
CA PHE A 267 4.73 5.84 8.60
C PHE A 267 3.84 6.82 9.35
N TYR A 268 4.46 7.88 9.88
CA TYR A 268 3.78 8.94 10.61
C TYR A 268 4.35 10.29 10.20
N ARG A 269 3.55 11.35 10.32
CA ARG A 269 4.08 12.72 10.30
C ARG A 269 5.08 12.86 11.44
N LEU A 270 6.23 13.47 11.20
CA LEU A 270 7.27 13.67 12.20
C LEU A 270 7.18 15.06 12.83
N GLN A 271 7.60 15.18 14.09
CA GLN A 271 7.66 16.47 14.80
C GLN A 271 8.65 17.45 14.16
N MET A 272 9.72 16.92 13.58
CA MET A 272 10.74 17.66 12.85
C MET A 272 11.34 16.74 11.80
N LYS A 273 11.89 17.35 10.74
CA LYS A 273 12.68 16.68 9.71
C LYS A 273 13.99 16.17 10.31
N THR A 274 14.40 14.96 9.97
CA THR A 274 15.58 14.31 10.57
C THR A 274 16.58 13.71 9.57
N PRO A 275 16.82 14.33 8.39
CA PRO A 275 17.66 13.73 7.35
C PRO A 275 19.08 13.41 7.87
N GLY A 276 19.48 12.15 7.67
CA GLY A 276 20.76 11.59 8.10
C GLY A 276 20.80 11.15 9.56
N THR A 277 19.67 11.18 10.29
CA THR A 277 19.61 10.88 11.72
C THR A 277 18.35 10.10 12.08
N LYS A 278 18.22 9.69 13.35
CA LYS A 278 17.04 8.96 13.82
C LYS A 278 15.77 9.81 13.68
N ASN A 279 14.69 9.18 13.23
CA ASN A 279 13.40 9.84 13.08
C ASN A 279 12.92 10.47 14.38
N ALA A 280 12.42 11.71 14.25
CA ALA A 280 11.74 12.37 15.35
C ALA A 280 10.49 11.58 15.79
N PRO A 281 9.99 11.77 17.02
CA PRO A 281 8.72 11.20 17.42
C PRO A 281 7.57 11.62 16.50
N GLN A 282 6.53 10.80 16.48
CA GLN A 282 5.28 11.11 15.77
C GLN A 282 4.73 12.49 16.15
N ARG A 283 4.34 13.26 15.13
CA ARG A 283 3.63 14.53 15.28
C ARG A 283 2.18 14.25 15.63
N VAL A 284 1.79 14.80 16.77
CA VAL A 284 0.43 14.74 17.31
C VAL A 284 -0.30 15.99 16.81
N PRO A 285 -1.19 15.92 15.79
CA PRO A 285 -1.88 17.11 15.25
C PRO A 285 -2.75 17.80 16.31
N SER A 286 -2.92 19.12 16.26
CA SER A 286 -3.77 19.83 17.23
C SER A 286 -5.26 19.50 17.10
N ILE A 287 -5.70 19.17 15.88
CA ILE A 287 -7.08 18.76 15.59
C ILE A 287 -7.12 17.25 15.35
N ALA A 288 -8.12 16.59 15.92
CA ALA A 288 -8.42 15.19 15.69
C ALA A 288 -9.87 15.03 15.23
N ILE A 289 -10.13 14.05 14.36
CA ILE A 289 -11.49 13.52 14.20
C ILE A 289 -11.79 12.72 15.47
N ASN A 290 -12.72 13.23 16.28
CA ASN A 290 -13.05 12.67 17.59
C ASN A 290 -14.20 11.67 17.50
N GLU A 291 -15.19 11.96 16.65
CA GLU A 291 -16.39 11.15 16.52
C GLU A 291 -16.89 11.11 15.07
N ILE A 292 -17.42 9.96 14.66
CA ILE A 292 -18.10 9.78 13.37
C ILE A 292 -19.38 9.01 13.63
N MET A 293 -20.52 9.57 13.22
CA MET A 293 -21.82 8.91 13.22
C MET A 293 -22.16 8.48 11.78
N TYR A 294 -21.62 7.34 11.34
CA TYR A 294 -21.79 6.88 9.95
C TYR A 294 -23.04 5.99 9.74
N ASP A 295 -23.60 5.44 10.81
CA ASP A 295 -24.81 4.58 10.77
C ASP A 295 -25.75 4.95 11.93
N PRO A 296 -26.51 6.06 11.79
CA PRO A 296 -27.38 6.53 12.85
C PRO A 296 -28.47 5.50 13.20
N VAL A 297 -28.80 5.37 14.50
CA VAL A 297 -29.87 4.45 14.98
C VAL A 297 -31.24 4.76 14.36
N SER A 298 -31.46 6.00 13.92
CA SER A 298 -32.67 6.39 13.18
C SER A 298 -32.79 5.70 11.82
N GLY A 299 -31.69 5.14 11.30
CA GLY A 299 -31.57 4.63 9.93
C GLY A 299 -31.58 5.73 8.86
N ASP A 300 -31.57 7.01 9.26
CA ASP A 300 -31.64 8.14 8.36
C ASP A 300 -30.30 8.87 8.31
N SER A 301 -29.69 8.85 7.13
CA SER A 301 -28.38 9.46 6.89
C SER A 301 -28.34 10.97 7.18
N ALA A 302 -29.49 11.67 7.26
CA ALA A 302 -29.52 13.07 7.66
C ALA A 302 -29.01 13.32 9.10
N ASP A 303 -28.90 12.28 9.92
CA ASP A 303 -28.32 12.31 11.27
C ASP A 303 -26.81 12.01 11.29
N GLU A 304 -26.17 11.80 10.13
CA GLU A 304 -24.72 11.60 10.05
C GLU A 304 -23.95 12.88 10.37
N TYR A 305 -22.83 12.74 11.08
CA TYR A 305 -21.89 13.82 11.35
C TYR A 305 -20.45 13.32 11.54
N VAL A 306 -19.52 14.26 11.39
CA VAL A 306 -18.13 14.14 11.80
C VAL A 306 -17.83 15.22 12.83
N GLU A 307 -17.23 14.87 13.96
CA GLU A 307 -16.82 15.82 14.98
C GLU A 307 -15.29 15.99 14.99
N LEU A 308 -14.85 17.23 14.97
CA LEU A 308 -13.46 17.62 15.18
C LEU A 308 -13.27 18.10 16.62
N TYR A 309 -12.18 17.66 17.26
CA TYR A 309 -11.76 18.11 18.59
C TYR A 309 -10.41 18.82 18.49
N ASN A 310 -10.32 20.00 19.11
CA ASN A 310 -9.07 20.69 19.31
C ASN A 310 -8.46 20.31 20.66
N ARG A 311 -7.42 19.48 20.64
CA ARG A 311 -6.70 19.04 21.85
C ARG A 311 -5.54 19.95 22.25
N SER A 312 -5.41 21.11 21.62
CA SER A 312 -4.37 22.08 21.96
C SER A 312 -4.88 23.10 22.97
N SER A 313 -3.95 23.80 23.63
CA SER A 313 -4.25 24.83 24.63
C SER A 313 -4.65 26.20 24.05
N GLY A 314 -4.74 26.32 22.72
CA GLY A 314 -5.11 27.54 22.02
C GLY A 314 -6.21 27.29 20.98
N ALA A 315 -6.87 28.35 20.53
CA ALA A 315 -7.79 28.24 19.40
C ALA A 315 -7.02 27.89 18.11
N VAL A 316 -7.58 27.02 17.29
CA VAL A 316 -7.02 26.63 16.00
C VAL A 316 -7.97 27.08 14.88
N ASP A 317 -7.41 27.79 13.90
CA ASP A 317 -8.14 28.13 12.68
C ASP A 317 -8.17 26.92 11.74
N VAL A 318 -9.38 26.43 11.50
CA VAL A 318 -9.67 25.32 10.59
C VAL A 318 -10.43 25.81 9.35
N GLY A 319 -10.61 27.12 9.19
CA GLY A 319 -11.28 27.71 8.05
C GLY A 319 -10.57 27.38 6.75
N GLY A 320 -11.33 26.94 5.76
CA GLY A 320 -10.83 26.53 4.44
C GLY A 320 -10.28 25.11 4.38
N TRP A 321 -10.18 24.39 5.51
CA TRP A 321 -9.86 22.97 5.48
C TRP A 321 -10.95 22.20 4.74
N ASN A 322 -10.56 21.15 4.01
CA ASN A 322 -11.46 20.37 3.19
C ASN A 322 -11.31 18.88 3.47
N PHE A 323 -12.44 18.18 3.50
CA PHE A 323 -12.49 16.72 3.44
C PHE A 323 -12.47 16.27 1.99
N THR A 324 -11.49 15.43 1.66
CA THR A 324 -11.23 14.96 0.30
C THR A 324 -11.69 13.52 0.05
N ASP A 325 -12.03 12.79 1.11
CA ASP A 325 -12.54 11.42 1.06
C ASP A 325 -13.60 11.17 2.15
N GLY A 326 -14.50 10.22 1.91
CA GLY A 326 -15.66 9.91 2.74
C GLY A 326 -16.80 10.94 2.65
N ILE A 327 -16.48 12.23 2.88
CA ILE A 327 -17.41 13.36 2.68
C ILE A 327 -16.73 14.44 1.83
N ASN A 328 -17.53 15.31 1.20
CA ASN A 328 -17.03 16.48 0.48
C ASN A 328 -17.55 17.75 1.15
N TYR A 329 -16.72 18.36 1.98
CA TYR A 329 -17.07 19.56 2.73
C TYR A 329 -15.83 20.43 2.94
N THR A 330 -15.97 21.72 2.67
CA THR A 330 -14.97 22.74 3.01
C THR A 330 -15.48 23.55 4.19
N ILE A 331 -14.70 23.59 5.26
CA ILE A 331 -15.03 24.37 6.46
C ILE A 331 -15.00 25.86 6.08
N PRO A 332 -16.04 26.64 6.45
CA PRO A 332 -16.09 28.07 6.14
C PRO A 332 -14.85 28.83 6.65
N ILE A 333 -14.36 29.78 5.85
CA ILE A 333 -13.20 30.63 6.22
C ILE A 333 -13.47 31.36 7.54
N GLY A 334 -12.46 31.41 8.41
CA GLY A 334 -12.53 32.06 9.71
C GLY A 334 -13.14 31.20 10.83
N THR A 335 -13.41 29.92 10.57
CA THR A 335 -13.88 28.98 11.61
C THR A 335 -12.75 28.64 12.57
N LEU A 336 -12.90 29.02 13.83
CA LEU A 336 -11.98 28.70 14.91
C LEU A 336 -12.57 27.60 15.79
N ILE A 337 -11.79 26.57 16.11
CA ILE A 337 -12.11 25.64 17.19
C ILE A 337 -11.37 26.12 18.44
N PRO A 338 -12.04 26.57 19.52
CA PRO A 338 -11.39 26.97 20.77
C PRO A 338 -10.53 25.86 21.37
N ALA A 339 -9.64 26.21 22.31
CA ALA A 339 -8.90 25.22 23.10
C ALA A 339 -9.87 24.25 23.79
N ASP A 340 -9.59 22.94 23.73
CA ASP A 340 -10.46 21.86 24.21
C ASP A 340 -11.90 21.91 23.63
N GLY A 341 -12.08 22.61 22.51
CA GLY A 341 -13.36 22.82 21.84
C GLY A 341 -13.65 21.78 20.75
N PHE A 342 -14.90 21.76 20.30
CA PHE A 342 -15.40 20.84 19.28
C PHE A 342 -16.04 21.60 18.12
N LEU A 343 -15.99 21.00 16.92
CA LEU A 343 -16.73 21.42 15.74
C LEU A 343 -17.39 20.21 15.12
N VAL A 344 -18.72 20.22 15.04
CA VAL A 344 -19.52 19.18 14.41
C VAL A 344 -19.84 19.58 12.98
N ILE A 345 -19.57 18.69 12.05
CA ILE A 345 -19.89 18.85 10.63
C ILE A 345 -21.01 17.86 10.34
N ALA A 346 -22.25 18.37 10.36
CA ALA A 346 -23.46 17.58 10.21
C ALA A 346 -23.93 17.55 8.75
N LYS A 347 -24.44 16.40 8.30
CA LYS A 347 -25.11 16.31 7.00
C LYS A 347 -26.38 17.17 6.93
N ASN A 348 -27.08 17.31 8.06
CA ASN A 348 -28.16 18.29 8.24
C ASN A 348 -28.03 18.98 9.62
N ALA A 349 -27.36 20.11 9.66
CA ALA A 349 -27.11 20.87 10.89
C ALA A 349 -28.40 21.27 11.63
N ALA A 350 -29.44 21.71 10.92
CA ALA A 350 -30.70 22.13 11.55
C ALA A 350 -31.41 20.97 12.27
N ARG A 351 -31.34 19.77 11.68
CA ARG A 351 -31.87 18.54 12.28
C ARG A 351 -31.04 18.13 13.49
N LEU A 352 -29.71 18.15 13.38
CA LEU A 352 -28.83 17.76 14.47
C LEU A 352 -28.98 18.69 15.69
N LEU A 353 -29.09 20.01 15.47
CA LEU A 353 -29.37 21.01 16.50
C LEU A 353 -30.71 20.80 17.21
N ALA A 354 -31.71 20.22 16.53
CA ALA A 354 -33.00 19.90 17.14
C ALA A 354 -32.95 18.64 18.01
N ILE A 355 -32.01 17.72 17.73
CA ILE A 355 -31.85 16.45 18.45
C ILE A 355 -30.91 16.60 19.65
N TYR A 356 -29.83 17.38 19.50
CA TYR A 356 -28.75 17.49 20.49
C TYR A 356 -28.69 18.91 21.10
N PRO A 357 -29.21 19.11 22.33
CA PRO A 357 -29.30 20.44 22.96
C PRO A 357 -27.95 21.07 23.33
N ASN A 358 -26.87 20.28 23.35
CA ASN A 358 -25.51 20.77 23.60
C ASN A 358 -24.86 21.37 22.35
N LEU A 359 -25.46 21.21 21.17
CA LEU A 359 -24.99 21.82 19.94
C LEU A 359 -25.57 23.23 19.77
N THR A 360 -24.79 24.08 19.13
CA THR A 360 -25.09 25.48 18.86
C THR A 360 -24.63 25.80 17.44
N GLY A 361 -25.14 26.88 16.84
CA GLY A 361 -24.63 27.32 15.53
C GLY A 361 -23.17 27.80 15.51
N ALA A 362 -22.48 27.80 16.66
CA ALA A 362 -21.05 28.13 16.74
C ALA A 362 -20.16 26.89 16.68
N ASN A 363 -20.67 25.70 17.01
CA ASN A 363 -19.94 24.42 17.00
C ASN A 363 -20.61 23.36 16.11
N THR A 364 -21.53 23.75 15.24
CA THR A 364 -22.24 22.91 14.26
C THR A 364 -22.65 23.79 13.08
#